data_AF-A0A7M3XIZ9-F1
#
_entry.id   AF-A0A7M3XIZ9-F1
#
_cell.length_a   1.000
_cell.length_b   1.000
_cell.length_c   1.000
_cell.angle_alpha   90.00
_cell.angle_beta   90.00
_cell.angle_gamma   90.00
#
_symmetry.space_group_name_H-M   'P 1'
#
loop_
_entity.id
_entity.type
_entity.pdbx_description
1 polymer ?
#
loop_
_entity_poly.entity_id
_entity_poly.type
_entity_poly.pdbx_seq_one_letter_code
_entity_poly.pdbx_strand_id
1 'polypeptide(L)'
;MHLADAVESMNLKHVVITVVNRDDLPDSGAAHYKACIDEVHQRSPELTLELLCSDLAGDLSALELLLEDSPLRVFAHNVECVPSLDRRVRDHRASFEQSIKILKHAKLVRPDIITKTSLMVGVGETDEQISEALALIRAANVDLVTIGQYLAPSEKHLKIDRYPDPDMYDVWAQEAIELGFSGVACGPLVRSSYKAGLLYRKTYDPNNQETLPGAYVRVQERIPEQQLIHNIIHTEVMS
;
A
#
# COMPACT_ATOMS: atom_id res chain seq x y z
N MET A 1 16.36 -20.61 -6.50
CA MET A 1 16.25 -19.24 -5.96
C MET A 1 15.26 -19.34 -4.81
N HIS A 2 15.74 -19.30 -3.56
CA HIS A 2 15.02 -19.85 -2.39
C HIS A 2 13.60 -19.29 -2.17
N LEU A 3 13.33 -18.05 -2.57
CA LEU A 3 11.99 -17.46 -2.47
C LEU A 3 10.96 -18.20 -3.34
N ALA A 4 11.28 -18.47 -4.60
CA ALA A 4 10.35 -19.15 -5.50
C ALA A 4 10.11 -20.61 -5.07
N ASP A 5 11.15 -21.30 -4.60
CA ASP A 5 11.02 -22.65 -4.04
C ASP A 5 10.05 -22.66 -2.84
N ALA A 6 10.15 -21.66 -1.95
CA ALA A 6 9.27 -21.54 -0.80
C ALA A 6 7.83 -21.21 -1.21
N VAL A 7 7.62 -20.24 -2.10
CA VAL A 7 6.29 -19.81 -2.56
C VAL A 7 5.53 -20.95 -3.24
N GLU A 8 6.21 -21.69 -4.13
CA GLU A 8 5.64 -22.85 -4.84
C GLU A 8 5.16 -23.93 -3.87
N SER A 9 5.91 -24.18 -2.79
CA SER A 9 5.56 -25.19 -1.77
C SER A 9 4.31 -24.85 -0.96
N MET A 10 3.90 -23.58 -0.90
CA MET A 10 2.83 -23.10 -0.01
C MET A 10 1.45 -23.05 -0.67
N ASN A 11 1.34 -23.27 -1.99
CA ASN A 11 0.08 -23.25 -2.75
C ASN A 11 -0.79 -22.00 -2.47
N LEU A 12 -0.17 -20.82 -2.53
CA LEU A 12 -0.80 -19.55 -2.23
C LEU A 12 -1.59 -19.01 -3.44
N LYS A 13 -2.56 -18.13 -3.19
CA LYS A 13 -3.25 -17.34 -4.24
C LYS A 13 -2.75 -15.89 -4.35
N HIS A 14 -2.14 -15.40 -3.27
CA HIS A 14 -1.54 -14.06 -3.18
C HIS A 14 -0.31 -14.15 -2.30
N VAL A 15 0.78 -13.51 -2.70
CA VAL A 15 1.99 -13.38 -1.89
C VAL A 15 2.37 -11.91 -1.76
N VAL A 16 2.74 -11.52 -0.54
CA VAL A 16 3.38 -10.24 -0.26
C VAL A 16 4.86 -10.52 -0.04
N ILE A 17 5.71 -9.93 -0.88
CA ILE A 17 7.17 -9.95 -0.74
C ILE A 17 7.58 -8.62 -0.12
N THR A 18 8.49 -8.64 0.85
CA THR A 18 9.03 -7.41 1.43
C THR A 18 10.55 -7.46 1.50
N VAL A 19 11.16 -6.30 1.65
CA VAL A 19 12.60 -6.09 1.53
C VAL A 19 13.10 -5.23 2.69
N VAL A 20 14.39 -5.33 2.98
CA VAL A 20 15.09 -4.36 3.82
C VAL A 20 15.75 -3.30 2.94
N ASN A 21 16.00 -2.11 3.48
CA ASN A 21 16.75 -1.09 2.74
C ASN A 21 18.15 -1.61 2.39
N ARG A 22 18.56 -1.33 1.15
CA ARG A 22 19.88 -1.67 0.61
C ARG A 22 20.59 -0.44 0.07
N ASP A 23 20.62 0.61 0.88
CA ASP A 23 21.30 1.88 0.57
C ASP A 23 22.82 1.70 0.31
N ASP A 24 23.36 0.52 0.65
CA ASP A 24 24.71 0.09 0.33
C ASP A 24 24.91 -0.33 -1.13
N LEU A 25 23.82 -0.59 -1.88
CA LEU A 25 23.86 -0.98 -3.28
C LEU A 25 23.58 0.22 -4.22
N PRO A 26 24.20 0.25 -5.42
CA PRO A 26 24.00 1.34 -6.38
C PRO A 26 22.56 1.53 -6.87
N ASP A 27 21.74 0.48 -6.84
CA ASP A 27 20.34 0.47 -7.29
C ASP A 27 19.34 0.25 -6.15
N SER A 28 19.79 0.42 -4.89
CA SER A 28 19.00 0.16 -3.69
C SER A 28 18.40 -1.26 -3.62
N GLY A 29 18.96 -2.22 -4.37
CA GLY A 29 18.50 -3.60 -4.46
C GLY A 29 17.42 -3.87 -5.52
N ALA A 30 16.99 -2.87 -6.31
CA ALA A 30 15.89 -2.98 -7.26
C ALA A 30 16.03 -4.16 -8.24
N ALA A 31 17.21 -4.37 -8.83
CA ALA A 31 17.45 -5.47 -9.77
C ALA A 31 17.30 -6.84 -9.10
N HIS A 32 17.72 -6.97 -7.84
CA HIS A 32 17.53 -8.19 -7.07
C HIS A 32 16.06 -8.46 -6.78
N TYR A 33 15.31 -7.43 -6.38
CA TYR A 33 13.88 -7.55 -6.10
C TYR A 33 13.11 -7.99 -7.35
N LYS A 34 13.40 -7.38 -8.50
CA LYS A 34 12.81 -7.75 -9.79
C LYS A 34 13.12 -9.20 -10.17
N ALA A 35 14.38 -9.62 -10.08
CA ALA A 35 14.78 -11.00 -10.37
C ALA A 35 14.02 -12.02 -9.50
N CYS A 36 13.82 -11.70 -8.22
CA CYS A 36 13.03 -12.54 -7.31
C CYS A 36 11.54 -12.60 -7.70
N ILE A 37 10.95 -11.47 -8.09
CA ILE A 37 9.55 -11.38 -8.53
C ILE A 37 9.35 -12.17 -9.83
N ASP A 38 10.22 -11.97 -10.81
CA ASP A 38 10.11 -12.59 -12.13
C ASP A 38 10.22 -14.12 -12.04
N GLU A 39 11.15 -14.64 -11.24
CA GLU A 39 11.29 -16.09 -11.05
C GLU A 39 10.13 -16.70 -10.26
N VAL A 40 9.55 -15.99 -9.27
CA VAL A 40 8.30 -16.45 -8.62
C VAL A 40 7.17 -16.53 -9.65
N HIS A 41 7.03 -15.51 -10.50
CA HIS A 41 5.99 -15.48 -11.53
C HIS A 41 6.18 -16.59 -12.58
N GLN A 42 7.41 -16.85 -13.02
CA GLN A 42 7.70 -17.92 -13.99
C GLN A 42 7.24 -19.30 -13.51
N ARG A 43 7.34 -19.58 -12.21
CA ARG A 43 6.92 -20.87 -11.63
C ARG A 43 5.44 -20.89 -11.25
N SER A 44 4.86 -19.74 -10.94
CA SER A 44 3.47 -19.62 -10.49
C SER A 44 2.79 -18.42 -11.16
N PRO A 45 2.49 -18.51 -12.47
CA PRO A 45 2.01 -17.36 -13.25
C PRO A 45 0.63 -16.86 -12.81
N GLU A 46 -0.18 -17.73 -12.21
CA GLU A 46 -1.52 -17.41 -11.68
C GLU A 46 -1.47 -16.71 -10.29
N LEU A 47 -0.30 -16.67 -9.64
CA LEU A 47 -0.14 -16.10 -8.31
C LEU A 47 -0.18 -14.57 -8.39
N THR A 48 -1.04 -13.94 -7.58
CA THR A 48 -1.02 -12.48 -7.46
C THR A 48 0.19 -12.05 -6.61
N LEU A 49 1.02 -11.16 -7.17
CA LEU A 49 2.24 -10.67 -6.53
C LEU A 49 2.07 -9.23 -6.03
N GLU A 50 2.38 -9.02 -4.76
CA GLU A 50 2.49 -7.71 -4.11
C GLU A 50 3.91 -7.53 -3.57
N LEU A 51 4.52 -6.39 -3.86
CA LEU A 51 5.80 -6.00 -3.28
C LEU A 51 5.60 -4.85 -2.29
N LEU A 52 5.93 -5.07 -1.03
CA LEU A 52 6.15 -4.02 -0.04
C LEU A 52 7.62 -3.59 -0.09
N CYS A 53 7.88 -2.54 -0.87
CA CYS A 53 9.21 -2.05 -1.20
C CYS A 53 9.73 -1.02 -0.19
N SER A 54 11.06 -0.89 -0.10
CA SER A 54 11.72 0.30 0.46
C SER A 54 11.40 1.56 -0.37
N ASP A 55 11.86 2.73 0.10
CA ASP A 55 11.80 3.96 -0.70
C ASP A 55 12.90 4.05 -1.77
N LEU A 56 13.72 2.99 -1.92
CA LEU A 56 14.85 2.91 -2.85
C LEU A 56 15.83 4.10 -2.71
N ALA A 57 15.93 4.67 -1.49
CA ALA A 57 16.68 5.89 -1.22
C ALA A 57 16.26 7.10 -2.10
N GLY A 58 15.02 7.09 -2.59
CA GLY A 58 14.49 8.11 -3.50
C GLY A 58 14.92 7.95 -4.96
N ASP A 59 15.57 6.85 -5.34
CA ASP A 59 16.01 6.59 -6.71
C ASP A 59 14.82 6.16 -7.60
N LEU A 60 14.37 7.10 -8.44
CA LEU A 60 13.27 6.87 -9.37
C LEU A 60 13.67 5.98 -10.56
N SER A 61 14.95 5.96 -10.95
CA SER A 61 15.42 5.07 -12.01
C SER A 61 15.49 3.62 -11.54
N ALA A 62 15.86 3.40 -10.28
CA ALA A 62 15.75 2.08 -9.65
C ALA A 62 14.29 1.61 -9.58
N LEU A 63 13.36 2.53 -9.26
CA LEU A 63 11.92 2.23 -9.26
C LEU A 63 11.39 1.89 -10.66
N GLU A 64 11.79 2.64 -11.68
CA GLU A 64 11.44 2.36 -13.09
C GLU A 64 11.91 0.97 -13.50
N LEU A 65 13.19 0.64 -13.25
CA LEU A 65 13.76 -0.68 -13.53
C LEU A 65 12.97 -1.80 -12.83
N LEU A 66 12.56 -1.58 -11.58
CA LEU A 66 11.80 -2.55 -10.79
C LEU A 66 10.40 -2.81 -11.36
N LEU A 67 9.74 -1.78 -11.91
CA LEU A 67 8.34 -1.83 -12.34
C LEU A 67 8.14 -2.13 -13.83
N GLU A 68 9.14 -1.81 -14.66
CA GLU A 68 9.15 -2.11 -16.09
C GLU A 68 9.02 -3.63 -16.32
N ASP A 69 8.04 -4.01 -17.14
CA ASP A 69 7.65 -5.39 -17.46
C ASP A 69 7.49 -6.32 -16.25
N SER A 70 7.25 -5.75 -15.07
CA SER A 70 7.12 -6.50 -13.82
C SER A 70 5.75 -7.16 -13.74
N PRO A 71 5.66 -8.45 -13.33
CA PRO A 71 4.39 -9.16 -13.13
C PRO A 71 3.64 -8.73 -11.87
N LEU A 72 4.14 -7.74 -11.12
CA LEU A 72 3.47 -7.19 -9.95
C LEU A 72 2.06 -6.70 -10.28
N ARG A 73 1.13 -6.99 -9.38
CA ARG A 73 -0.23 -6.44 -9.37
C ARG A 73 -0.39 -5.32 -8.35
N VAL A 74 0.39 -5.36 -7.28
CA VAL A 74 0.38 -4.35 -6.23
C VAL A 74 1.81 -3.92 -5.92
N PHE A 75 2.07 -2.62 -6.00
CA PHE A 75 3.27 -1.98 -5.47
C PHE A 75 2.90 -1.23 -4.19
N ALA A 76 3.49 -1.65 -3.07
CA ALA A 76 3.27 -1.05 -1.78
C ALA A 76 4.55 -0.36 -1.27
N HIS A 77 4.39 0.81 -0.68
CA HIS A 77 5.43 1.48 0.10
C HIS A 77 4.75 2.25 1.23
N ASN A 78 5.23 2.06 2.46
CA ASN A 78 4.57 2.62 3.64
C ASN A 78 5.10 4.01 3.98
N VAL A 79 4.16 4.94 4.18
CA VAL A 79 4.47 6.25 4.78
C VAL A 79 4.70 6.15 6.30
N GLU A 80 4.19 5.08 6.92
CA GLU A 80 4.32 4.68 8.34
C GLU A 80 3.68 5.61 9.37
N CYS A 81 3.85 6.94 9.26
CA CYS A 81 3.29 7.92 10.18
C CYS A 81 2.93 9.22 9.47
N VAL A 82 2.35 10.17 10.21
CA VAL A 82 2.06 11.52 9.70
C VAL A 82 3.35 12.33 9.48
N PRO A 83 3.37 13.33 8.57
CA PRO A 83 4.59 14.06 8.21
C PRO A 83 5.33 14.71 9.39
N SER A 84 4.59 15.23 10.38
CA SER A 84 5.15 15.89 11.56
C SER A 84 5.96 14.95 12.47
N LEU A 85 5.80 13.63 12.31
CA LEU A 85 6.43 12.61 13.16
C LEU A 85 7.57 11.85 12.49
N ASP A 86 7.90 12.09 11.22
CA ASP A 86 8.93 11.36 10.47
C ASP A 86 10.23 11.20 11.28
N ARG A 87 10.79 12.31 11.79
CA ARG A 87 12.06 12.30 12.53
C ARG A 87 12.02 11.53 13.85
N ARG A 88 10.82 11.32 14.41
CA ARG A 88 10.62 10.62 15.68
C ARG A 88 10.38 9.12 15.46
N VAL A 89 9.69 8.77 14.38
CA VAL A 89 9.19 7.41 14.14
C VAL A 89 10.10 6.63 13.19
N ARG A 90 10.65 7.30 12.16
CA ARG A 90 11.35 6.65 11.05
C ARG A 90 12.86 6.93 11.10
N ASP A 91 13.60 6.14 10.34
CA ASP A 91 15.01 6.43 10.07
C ASP A 91 15.16 7.83 9.45
N HIS A 92 16.22 8.55 9.80
CA HIS A 92 16.44 9.93 9.36
C HIS A 92 16.59 10.10 7.84
N ARG A 93 16.81 9.02 7.09
CA ARG A 93 16.87 8.98 5.62
C ARG A 93 15.49 8.87 4.98
N ALA A 94 14.49 8.42 5.73
CA ALA A 94 13.13 8.30 5.24
C ALA A 94 12.33 9.57 5.53
N SER A 95 11.42 9.90 4.62
CA SER A 95 10.43 10.95 4.85
C SER A 95 9.11 10.61 4.16
N PHE A 96 8.01 11.13 4.71
CA PHE A 96 6.69 11.08 4.13
C PHE A 96 6.71 11.63 2.69
N GLU A 97 7.38 12.77 2.48
CA GLU A 97 7.50 13.39 1.15
C GLU A 97 8.17 12.45 0.14
N GLN A 98 9.29 11.82 0.51
CA GLN A 98 9.97 10.84 -0.36
C GLN A 98 9.09 9.62 -0.62
N SER A 99 8.40 9.13 0.41
CA SER A 99 7.48 8.00 0.31
C SER A 99 6.34 8.28 -0.69
N ILE A 100 5.78 9.49 -0.62
CA ILE A 100 4.76 9.98 -1.56
C ILE A 100 5.32 10.13 -2.98
N LYS A 101 6.55 10.62 -3.15
CA LYS A 101 7.20 10.71 -4.47
C LYS A 101 7.34 9.33 -5.11
N ILE A 102 7.78 8.32 -4.36
CA ILE A 102 7.91 6.93 -4.81
C ILE A 102 6.55 6.36 -5.25
N LEU A 103 5.51 6.50 -4.42
CA LEU A 103 4.16 6.02 -4.74
C LEU A 103 3.57 6.71 -5.97
N LYS A 104 3.73 8.04 -6.05
CA LYS A 104 3.26 8.83 -7.20
C LYS A 104 3.98 8.42 -8.48
N HIS A 105 5.30 8.22 -8.41
CA HIS A 105 6.09 7.81 -9.58
C HIS A 105 5.74 6.40 -10.03
N ALA A 106 5.49 5.47 -9.10
CA ALA A 106 5.04 4.12 -9.43
C ALA A 106 3.75 4.14 -10.29
N LYS A 107 2.80 5.03 -9.97
CA LYS A 107 1.60 5.24 -10.80
C LYS A 107 1.87 5.84 -12.18
N LEU A 108 2.89 6.69 -12.32
CA LEU A 108 3.27 7.25 -13.61
C LEU A 108 3.89 6.19 -14.51
N VAL A 109 4.77 5.35 -13.96
CA VAL A 109 5.45 4.27 -14.69
C VAL A 109 4.46 3.15 -15.06
N ARG A 110 3.56 2.80 -14.13
CA ARG A 110 2.55 1.75 -14.33
C ARG A 110 1.16 2.24 -13.90
N PRO A 111 0.41 2.93 -14.78
CA PRO A 111 -0.95 3.36 -14.47
C PRO A 111 -1.91 2.23 -14.12
N ASP A 112 -1.63 1.01 -14.59
CA ASP A 112 -2.40 -0.20 -14.36
C ASP A 112 -2.12 -0.87 -13.00
N ILE A 113 -0.99 -0.57 -12.35
CA ILE A 113 -0.63 -1.19 -11.08
C ILE A 113 -1.46 -0.60 -9.94
N ILE A 114 -1.84 -1.43 -8.96
CA ILE A 114 -2.38 -0.91 -7.71
C ILE A 114 -1.22 -0.43 -6.84
N THR A 115 -1.37 0.76 -6.30
CA THR A 115 -0.48 1.33 -5.29
C THR A 115 -1.12 1.28 -3.91
N LYS A 116 -0.30 0.96 -2.93
CA LYS A 116 -0.75 0.75 -1.55
C LYS A 116 0.20 1.36 -0.54
N THR A 117 -0.35 1.86 0.56
CA THR A 117 0.45 2.35 1.68
C THR A 117 -0.13 1.95 3.04
N SER A 118 0.57 2.31 4.10
CA SER A 118 0.21 2.03 5.48
C SER A 118 0.53 3.20 6.39
N LEU A 119 -0.37 3.46 7.33
CA LEU A 119 -0.21 4.37 8.45
C LEU A 119 -0.35 3.58 9.76
N MET A 120 0.60 3.76 10.66
CA MET A 120 0.48 3.33 12.04
C MET A 120 -0.06 4.48 12.89
N VAL A 121 -0.95 4.13 13.82
CA VAL A 121 -1.51 5.06 14.82
C VAL A 121 -1.03 4.70 16.22
N GLY A 122 -1.12 5.65 17.15
CA GLY A 122 -0.64 5.52 18.52
C GLY A 122 0.83 5.87 18.70
N VAL A 123 1.42 6.66 17.81
CA VAL A 123 2.83 7.10 17.85
C VAL A 123 3.00 8.59 18.22
N GLY A 124 1.89 9.30 18.46
CA GLY A 124 1.85 10.69 18.90
C GLY A 124 1.12 11.64 17.94
N GLU A 125 0.45 11.08 16.94
CA GLU A 125 -0.36 11.80 15.96
C GLU A 125 -1.74 12.15 16.53
N THR A 126 -2.29 13.29 16.10
CA THR A 126 -3.70 13.63 16.34
C THR A 126 -4.60 13.05 15.24
N ASP A 127 -5.90 13.02 15.49
CA ASP A 127 -6.87 12.51 14.51
C ASP A 127 -6.89 13.39 13.25
N GLU A 128 -6.76 14.71 13.41
CA GLU A 128 -6.66 15.66 12.30
C GLU A 128 -5.41 15.43 11.46
N GLN A 129 -4.27 15.10 12.08
CA GLN A 129 -3.04 14.80 11.34
C GLN A 129 -3.17 13.50 10.53
N ILE A 130 -3.96 12.53 11.01
CA ILE A 130 -4.27 11.31 10.26
C ILE A 130 -5.12 11.67 9.04
N SER A 131 -6.18 12.46 9.22
CA SER A 131 -7.04 12.97 8.15
C SER A 131 -6.26 13.74 7.08
N GLU A 132 -5.38 14.66 7.49
CA GLU A 132 -4.47 15.39 6.58
C GLU A 132 -3.54 14.44 5.83
N ALA A 133 -2.97 13.44 6.50
CA ALA A 133 -2.11 12.45 5.86
C ALA A 133 -2.87 11.62 4.83
N LEU A 134 -4.11 11.19 5.13
CA LEU A 134 -4.97 10.47 4.17
C LEU A 134 -5.25 11.32 2.92
N ALA A 135 -5.55 12.60 3.08
CA ALA A 135 -5.76 13.52 1.96
C ALA A 135 -4.49 13.67 1.09
N LEU A 136 -3.30 13.79 1.71
CA LEU A 136 -2.02 13.87 0.99
C LEU A 136 -1.70 12.58 0.23
N ILE A 137 -1.92 11.42 0.85
CA ILE A 137 -1.72 10.10 0.23
C ILE A 137 -2.66 9.95 -0.98
N ARG A 138 -3.92 10.36 -0.83
CA ARG A 138 -4.89 10.27 -1.91
C ARG A 138 -4.58 11.23 -3.06
N ALA A 139 -4.12 12.44 -2.76
CA ALA A 139 -3.66 13.39 -3.77
C ALA A 139 -2.48 12.88 -4.61
N ALA A 140 -1.72 11.89 -4.08
CA ALA A 140 -0.66 11.19 -4.81
C ALA A 140 -1.17 10.03 -5.69
N ASN A 141 -2.48 9.86 -5.81
CA ASN A 141 -3.16 8.81 -6.54
C ASN A 141 -2.95 7.38 -5.99
N VAL A 142 -2.73 7.24 -4.67
CA VAL A 142 -2.61 5.93 -4.02
C VAL A 142 -3.97 5.24 -3.87
N ASP A 143 -4.12 4.01 -4.35
CA ASP A 143 -5.42 3.33 -4.42
C ASP A 143 -5.85 2.72 -3.09
N LEU A 144 -4.90 2.12 -2.35
CA LEU A 144 -5.17 1.36 -1.13
C LEU A 144 -4.42 1.93 0.08
N VAL A 145 -5.09 1.94 1.22
CA VAL A 145 -4.46 2.30 2.50
C VAL A 145 -4.76 1.29 3.58
N THR A 146 -3.81 1.08 4.46
CA THR A 146 -4.00 0.31 5.70
C THR A 146 -3.73 1.20 6.90
N ILE A 147 -4.55 1.10 7.94
CA ILE A 147 -4.38 1.85 9.19
C ILE A 147 -4.43 0.86 10.34
N GLY A 148 -3.36 0.83 11.16
CA GLY A 148 -3.26 -0.13 12.27
C GLY A 148 -2.50 0.40 13.48
N GLN A 149 -2.71 -0.24 14.64
CA GLN A 149 -2.07 0.17 15.88
C GLN A 149 -0.57 -0.12 15.85
N TYR A 150 0.25 0.88 16.17
CA TYR A 150 1.65 0.67 16.51
C TYR A 150 1.77 -0.17 17.78
N LEU A 151 2.47 -1.29 17.68
CA LEU A 151 2.83 -2.13 18.83
C LEU A 151 4.35 -2.15 18.94
N ALA A 152 4.86 -1.59 20.04
CA ALA A 152 6.29 -1.54 20.30
C ALA A 152 6.88 -2.98 20.34
N PRO A 153 7.87 -3.31 19.49
CA PRO A 153 8.46 -4.65 19.49
C PRO A 153 9.23 -4.98 20.79
N SER A 154 9.78 -3.96 21.44
CA SER A 154 10.46 -4.06 22.74
C SER A 154 10.58 -2.69 23.39
N GLU A 155 11.01 -2.65 24.65
CA GLU A 155 11.19 -1.41 25.43
C GLU A 155 12.20 -0.42 24.84
N LYS A 156 13.07 -0.88 23.93
CA LYS A 156 14.07 -0.03 23.26
C LYS A 156 13.49 0.76 22.08
N HIS A 157 12.28 0.41 21.64
CA HIS A 157 11.62 1.08 20.52
C HIS A 157 10.80 2.28 21.00
N LEU A 158 10.26 3.03 20.05
CA LEU A 158 9.36 4.15 20.33
C LEU A 158 8.26 3.71 21.31
N LYS A 159 8.00 4.53 22.33
CA LYS A 159 6.90 4.27 23.26
C LYS A 159 5.57 4.49 22.55
N ILE A 160 4.62 3.62 22.84
CA ILE A 160 3.23 3.80 22.42
C ILE A 160 2.70 5.05 23.13
N ASP A 161 2.12 5.96 22.34
CA ASP A 161 1.56 7.21 22.82
C ASP A 161 0.11 7.04 23.29
N ARG A 162 -0.70 6.39 22.45
CA ARG A 162 -2.09 6.06 22.75
C ARG A 162 -2.53 4.76 22.08
N TYR A 163 -3.59 4.17 22.62
CA TYR A 163 -4.41 3.18 21.93
C TYR A 163 -5.72 3.87 21.55
N PRO A 164 -5.95 4.22 20.27
CA PRO A 164 -7.21 4.82 19.86
C PRO A 164 -8.39 3.90 20.16
N ASP A 165 -9.54 4.49 20.49
CA ASP A 165 -10.76 3.74 20.68
C ASP A 165 -11.12 2.98 19.39
N PRO A 166 -11.65 1.74 19.49
CA PRO A 166 -11.99 0.93 18.32
C PRO A 166 -12.86 1.66 17.27
N ASP A 167 -13.78 2.52 17.71
CA ASP A 167 -14.68 3.28 16.83
C ASP A 167 -13.93 4.28 15.92
N MET A 168 -12.74 4.75 16.33
CA MET A 168 -11.94 5.66 15.50
C MET A 168 -11.44 5.00 14.22
N TYR A 169 -11.21 3.68 14.24
CA TYR A 169 -10.83 2.95 13.04
C TYR A 169 -11.96 2.94 12.01
N ASP A 170 -13.21 2.91 12.44
CA ASP A 170 -14.37 3.01 11.56
C ASP A 170 -14.50 4.42 10.95
N VAL A 171 -14.22 5.46 11.74
CA VAL A 171 -14.18 6.85 11.30
C VAL A 171 -13.12 7.04 10.20
N TRP A 172 -11.86 6.65 10.44
CA TRP A 172 -10.80 6.79 9.43
C TRP A 172 -11.05 5.93 8.20
N ALA A 173 -11.66 4.75 8.36
CA ALA A 173 -12.03 3.92 7.22
C ALA A 173 -13.12 4.57 6.37
N GLN A 174 -14.10 5.24 6.98
CA GLN A 174 -15.11 6.02 6.27
C GLN A 174 -14.48 7.18 5.52
N GLU A 175 -13.63 7.95 6.20
CA GLU A 175 -12.95 9.10 5.61
C GLU A 175 -12.09 8.70 4.40
N ALA A 176 -11.32 7.61 4.51
CA ALA A 176 -10.54 7.10 3.39
C ALA A 176 -11.43 6.74 2.18
N ILE A 177 -12.59 6.13 2.40
CA ILE A 177 -13.52 5.83 1.30
C ILE A 177 -14.10 7.13 0.70
N GLU A 178 -14.43 8.12 1.52
CA GLU A 178 -14.94 9.43 1.06
C GLU A 178 -13.90 10.23 0.27
N LEU A 179 -12.63 10.15 0.64
CA LEU A 179 -11.51 10.71 -0.11
C LEU A 179 -11.29 10.01 -1.47
N GLY A 180 -11.87 8.82 -1.67
CA GLY A 180 -11.82 8.08 -2.93
C GLY A 180 -10.71 7.04 -3.00
N PHE A 181 -10.24 6.49 -1.88
CA PHE A 181 -9.45 5.26 -1.91
C PHE A 181 -10.32 4.11 -2.43
N SER A 182 -9.77 3.27 -3.31
CA SER A 182 -10.47 2.08 -3.82
C SER A 182 -10.71 1.04 -2.74
N GLY A 183 -9.85 1.00 -1.72
CA GLY A 183 -10.05 0.15 -0.56
C GLY A 183 -9.18 0.53 0.63
N VAL A 184 -9.70 0.23 1.82
CA VAL A 184 -9.03 0.43 3.10
C VAL A 184 -9.16 -0.81 3.97
N ALA A 185 -8.07 -1.18 4.62
CA ALA A 185 -8.12 -2.09 5.77
C ALA A 185 -7.77 -1.31 7.03
N CYS A 186 -8.70 -1.25 7.99
CA CYS A 186 -8.53 -0.45 9.20
C CYS A 186 -8.86 -1.28 10.45
N GLY A 187 -8.00 -1.18 11.47
CA GLY A 187 -8.25 -1.81 12.77
C GLY A 187 -6.99 -2.03 13.60
N PRO A 188 -7.12 -2.28 14.91
CA PRO A 188 -5.97 -2.37 15.82
C PRO A 188 -4.92 -3.41 15.39
N LEU A 189 -5.35 -4.56 14.87
CA LEU A 189 -4.46 -5.65 14.46
C LEU A 189 -4.08 -5.62 12.97
N VAL A 190 -4.50 -4.59 12.24
CA VAL A 190 -4.14 -4.45 10.83
C VAL A 190 -2.64 -4.18 10.68
N ARG A 191 -2.07 -4.81 9.67
CA ARG A 191 -0.70 -4.63 9.18
C ARG A 191 -0.75 -4.47 7.67
N SER A 192 0.31 -3.95 7.06
CA SER A 192 0.33 -3.69 5.62
C SER A 192 0.02 -4.95 4.79
N SER A 193 0.50 -6.13 5.21
CA SER A 193 0.22 -7.40 4.53
C SER A 193 -1.05 -8.12 5.00
N TYR A 194 -1.73 -7.61 6.03
CA TYR A 194 -2.90 -8.26 6.60
C TYR A 194 -4.04 -8.28 5.60
N LYS A 195 -4.51 -9.49 5.25
CA LYS A 195 -5.58 -9.72 4.27
C LYS A 195 -5.34 -9.03 2.93
N ALA A 196 -4.08 -8.84 2.55
CA ALA A 196 -3.71 -8.09 1.34
C ALA A 196 -4.37 -8.63 0.07
N GLY A 197 -4.39 -9.95 -0.10
CA GLY A 197 -5.07 -10.58 -1.24
C GLY A 197 -6.59 -10.38 -1.24
N LEU A 198 -7.23 -10.34 -0.06
CA LEU A 198 -8.66 -10.03 0.02
C LEU A 198 -8.93 -8.57 -0.33
N LEU A 199 -8.15 -7.65 0.22
CA LEU A 199 -8.26 -6.22 -0.07
C LEU A 199 -8.10 -5.97 -1.58
N TYR A 200 -7.08 -6.57 -2.20
CA TYR A 200 -6.91 -6.54 -3.65
C TYR A 200 -8.11 -7.13 -4.40
N ARG A 201 -8.53 -8.37 -4.09
CA ARG A 201 -9.65 -8.99 -4.82
C ARG A 201 -10.93 -8.16 -4.73
N LYS A 202 -11.23 -7.58 -3.56
CA LYS A 202 -12.43 -6.73 -3.38
C LYS A 202 -12.37 -5.43 -4.18
N THR A 203 -11.18 -4.91 -4.52
CA THR A 203 -11.09 -3.72 -5.39
C THR A 203 -11.31 -4.04 -6.87
N TYR A 204 -11.21 -5.31 -7.27
CA TYR A 204 -11.44 -5.78 -8.64
C TYR A 204 -12.81 -6.44 -8.82
N ASP A 205 -13.27 -7.19 -7.83
CA ASP A 205 -14.56 -7.87 -7.80
C ASP A 205 -15.45 -7.24 -6.71
N PRO A 206 -16.33 -6.28 -7.09
CA PRO A 206 -17.23 -5.64 -6.13
C PRO A 206 -18.28 -6.62 -5.57
N ASN A 207 -18.48 -7.78 -6.20
CA ASN A 207 -19.41 -8.81 -5.73
C ASN A 207 -18.74 -9.79 -4.75
N ASN A 208 -17.44 -9.63 -4.47
CA ASN A 208 -16.72 -10.52 -3.57
C ASN A 208 -17.28 -10.48 -2.14
N GLN A 209 -17.92 -11.58 -1.74
CA GLN A 209 -18.56 -11.76 -0.43
C GLN A 209 -17.61 -12.35 0.63
N GLU A 210 -16.32 -12.51 0.35
CA GLU A 210 -15.37 -13.03 1.34
C GLU A 210 -15.34 -12.08 2.55
N THR A 211 -15.61 -12.64 3.73
CA THR A 211 -15.46 -11.96 5.01
C THR A 211 -14.39 -12.66 5.80
N LEU A 212 -13.58 -11.90 6.54
CA LEU A 212 -12.61 -12.46 7.46
C LEU A 212 -12.72 -11.73 8.80
N PRO A 213 -12.82 -12.43 9.93
CA PRO A 213 -12.95 -11.82 11.26
C PRO A 213 -11.79 -10.87 11.60
N GLY A 214 -12.05 -9.83 12.40
CA GLY A 214 -10.99 -9.02 13.04
C GLY A 214 -10.36 -7.89 12.21
N ALA A 215 -10.98 -7.47 11.10
CA ALA A 215 -10.75 -6.12 10.55
C ALA A 215 -11.88 -5.69 9.61
N TYR A 216 -12.06 -4.39 9.50
CA TYR A 216 -12.90 -3.78 8.49
C TYR A 216 -12.11 -3.62 7.20
N VAL A 217 -12.50 -4.38 6.19
CA VAL A 217 -12.03 -4.20 4.81
C VAL A 217 -13.18 -3.55 4.06
N ARG A 218 -13.02 -2.27 3.73
CA ARG A 218 -13.98 -1.49 2.96
C ARG A 218 -13.41 -1.27 1.58
N VAL A 219 -14.25 -1.37 0.56
CA VAL A 219 -13.91 -1.03 -0.82
C VAL A 219 -15.00 -0.15 -1.38
N GLN A 220 -14.63 0.73 -2.30
CA GLN A 220 -15.62 1.53 -3.01
C GLN A 220 -16.47 0.60 -3.90
N GLU A 221 -17.78 0.78 -3.89
CA GLU A 221 -18.64 0.12 -4.87
C GLU A 221 -18.23 0.62 -6.26
N ARG A 222 -17.75 -0.28 -7.13
CA ARG A 222 -17.46 0.10 -8.52
C ARG A 222 -18.75 0.54 -9.19
N ILE A 223 -18.78 1.78 -9.63
CA ILE A 223 -19.77 2.24 -10.60
C ILE A 223 -19.56 1.41 -11.88
N PRO A 224 -20.58 0.72 -12.42
CA PRO A 224 -20.43 -0.11 -13.62
C PRO A 224 -19.82 0.70 -14.77
N GLU A 225 -18.91 0.09 -15.55
CA GLU A 225 -18.21 0.72 -16.71
C GLU A 225 -19.15 1.45 -17.69
N GLN A 226 -20.43 1.08 -17.74
CA GLN A 226 -21.44 1.74 -18.57
C GLN A 226 -21.70 3.22 -18.20
N GLN A 227 -21.36 3.68 -17.00
CA GLN A 227 -21.48 5.09 -16.58
C GLN A 227 -20.22 5.93 -16.84
N LEU A 228 -19.05 5.32 -17.07
CA LEU A 228 -17.84 6.06 -17.45
C LEU A 228 -17.96 6.64 -18.88
N ILE A 229 -18.64 5.93 -19.78
CA ILE A 229 -18.83 6.38 -21.16
C ILE A 229 -19.77 7.59 -21.22
N HIS A 230 -20.72 7.71 -20.29
CA HIS A 230 -21.67 8.83 -20.27
C HIS A 230 -21.03 10.15 -19.80
N ASN A 231 -20.04 10.08 -18.90
CA ASN A 231 -19.34 11.27 -18.41
C ASN A 231 -18.30 11.81 -19.39
N ILE A 232 -17.75 10.99 -20.29
CA ILE A 232 -16.84 11.42 -21.37
C ILE A 232 -17.64 12.09 -22.49
N ILE A 233 -18.81 11.56 -22.85
CA ILE A 233 -19.63 12.13 -23.93
C ILE A 233 -20.27 13.47 -23.53
N HIS A 234 -20.61 13.67 -22.25
CA HIS A 234 -21.19 14.95 -21.82
C HIS A 234 -20.20 16.10 -21.67
N THR A 235 -18.88 15.85 -21.61
CA THR A 235 -17.87 16.93 -21.60
C THR A 235 -17.49 17.42 -23.00
N GLU A 236 -17.70 16.63 -24.05
CA GLU A 236 -17.41 17.02 -25.45
C GLU A 236 -18.58 17.70 -26.17
N VAL A 237 -19.78 17.72 -25.60
CA VAL A 237 -20.98 18.37 -26.21
C VAL A 237 -21.26 19.77 -25.61
N MET A 238 -20.44 20.24 -24.67
CA MET A 238 -20.54 21.58 -24.08
C MET A 238 -19.25 22.42 -24.21
N SER A 239 -18.45 22.15 -25.26
CA SER A 239 -17.34 23.02 -25.70
C SER A 239 -17.59 23.60 -27.08
#